data_AF-A0A164HSY6-F1
#
_entry.id   AF-A0A164HSY6-F1
#
_cell.length_a   1.000
_cell.length_b   1.000
_cell.length_c   1.000
_cell.angle_alpha   90.00
_cell.angle_beta   90.00
_cell.angle_gamma   90.00
#
_symmetry.space_group_name_H-M   'P 1'
#
loop_
_entity.id
_entity.type
_entity.pdbx_description
1 polymer ?
#
loop_
_entity_poly.entity_id
_entity_poly.type
_entity_poly.pdbx_seq_one_letter_code
_entity_poly.pdbx_strand_id
1 'polypeptide(L)' 'GQVNKMRLLLLATVFAACVFPYVAAGRFVCYFPNWAIERQEPWQFGVDNIDTKLCTHLVYAFADLDE' A
#
# COMPACT_ATOMS: atom_id res chain seq x y z
N GLY A 1 -22.39 4.80 39.32
CA GLY A 1 -20.99 4.29 39.29
C GLY A 1 -20.75 3.27 38.19
N GLN A 2 -21.42 2.12 38.20
CA GLN A 2 -21.14 0.99 37.29
C GLN A 2 -21.72 1.15 35.86
N VAL A 3 -22.91 1.75 35.71
CA VAL A 3 -23.57 1.95 34.41
C VAL A 3 -22.77 2.88 33.48
N ASN A 4 -22.12 3.91 34.04
CA ASN A 4 -21.27 4.81 33.27
C ASN A 4 -19.99 4.11 32.79
N LYS A 5 -19.47 3.14 33.57
CA LYS A 5 -18.31 2.35 33.20
C LYS A 5 -18.63 1.38 32.05
N MET A 6 -19.80 0.73 32.10
CA MET A 6 -20.28 -0.16 31.03
C MET A 6 -20.57 0.62 29.73
N ARG A 7 -21.21 1.80 29.82
CA ARG A 7 -21.44 2.67 28.67
C ARG A 7 -20.14 3.19 28.06
N LEU A 8 -19.16 3.54 28.90
CA LEU A 8 -17.85 4.01 28.43
C LEU A 8 -17.09 2.90 27.70
N LEU A 9 -17.15 1.65 28.19
CA LEU A 9 -16.54 0.50 27.53
C LEU A 9 -17.19 0.20 26.18
N LEU A 10 -18.52 0.27 26.08
CA LEU A 10 -19.24 0.11 24.81
C LEU A 10 -18.90 1.20 23.78
N LEU A 11 -18.77 2.44 24.21
CA LEU A 11 -18.36 3.53 23.32
C LEU A 11 -16.92 3.35 22.84
N ALA A 12 -16.01 2.92 23.71
CA ALA A 12 -14.61 2.66 23.36
C ALA A 12 -14.46 1.48 22.38
N THR A 13 -15.23 0.40 22.55
CA THR A 13 -15.20 -0.75 21.63
C THR A 13 -15.80 -0.40 20.26
N VAL A 14 -16.88 0.36 20.22
CA VAL A 14 -17.47 0.87 18.96
C VAL A 14 -16.48 1.80 18.27
N PHE A 15 -15.84 2.72 18.99
CA PHE A 15 -14.83 3.61 18.42
C PHE A 15 -13.63 2.82 17.85
N ALA A 16 -13.11 1.84 18.58
CA ALA A 16 -12.03 0.99 18.07
C ALA A 16 -12.45 0.21 16.82
N ALA A 17 -13.62 -0.45 16.82
CA ALA A 17 -14.10 -1.21 15.67
C ALA A 17 -14.38 -0.33 14.44
N CYS A 18 -14.90 0.88 14.66
CA CYS A 18 -15.29 1.80 13.58
C CYS A 18 -14.19 2.76 13.14
N VAL A 19 -13.07 2.91 13.85
CA VAL A 19 -12.01 3.88 13.45
C VAL A 19 -10.73 3.17 13.04
N PHE A 20 -10.43 2.01 13.62
CA PHE A 20 -9.21 1.25 13.35
C PHE A 20 -9.07 0.73 11.89
N PRO A 21 -10.11 0.18 11.22
CA PRO A 21 -9.96 -0.27 9.84
C PRO A 21 -9.72 0.85 8.83
N TYR A 22 -10.04 2.10 9.17
CA TYR A 22 -9.84 3.26 8.29
C TYR A 22 -8.38 3.72 8.25
N VAL A 23 -7.58 3.42 9.28
CA VAL A 23 -6.15 3.78 9.34
C VAL A 23 -5.28 2.81 8.52
N ALA A 24 -5.73 1.58 8.29
CA ALA A 24 -4.93 0.53 7.65
C ALA A 24 -4.82 0.65 6.11
N ALA A 25 -5.63 1.50 5.46
CA ALA A 25 -5.68 1.63 4.00
C ALA A 25 -4.66 2.66 3.46
N GLY A 26 -3.42 2.61 3.93
CA GLY A 26 -2.34 3.44 3.39
C GLY A 26 -1.97 3.00 1.98
N ARG A 27 -1.90 3.94 1.03
CA ARG A 27 -1.41 3.65 -0.34
C ARG A 27 0.11 3.78 -0.35
N PHE A 28 0.82 2.67 -0.52
CA PHE A 28 2.24 2.65 -0.85
C PHE A 28 2.39 2.35 -2.35
N VAL A 29 2.86 3.34 -3.11
CA VAL A 29 2.93 3.28 -4.58
C VAL A 29 4.39 3.16 -4.99
N CYS A 30 4.71 2.10 -5.72
CA CYS A 30 6.04 1.88 -6.28
C CYS A 30 6.10 2.29 -7.73
N TYR A 31 7.25 2.82 -8.14
CA TYR A 31 7.48 3.33 -9.49
C TYR A 31 8.55 2.47 -10.15
N PHE A 32 8.22 1.87 -11.29
CA PHE A 32 9.09 0.97 -12.02
C PHE A 32 9.43 1.54 -13.40
N PRO A 33 10.72 1.89 -13.65
CA PRO A 33 11.18 2.33 -14.96
C PRO A 33 11.34 1.16 -15.95
N ASN A 34 10.73 1.27 -17.14
CA ASN A 34 10.67 0.28 -18.20
C ASN A 34 12.06 -0.02 -18.79
N TRP A 35 12.94 0.96 -18.79
CA TRP A 35 14.32 0.85 -19.24
C TRP A 35 15.23 0.09 -18.26
N ALA A 36 14.76 -0.30 -17.07
CA ALA A 36 15.56 -1.07 -16.11
C ALA A 36 15.95 -2.47 -16.63
N ILE A 37 15.15 -3.04 -17.54
CA ILE A 37 15.41 -4.34 -18.18
C ILE A 37 16.59 -4.29 -19.15
N GLU A 38 16.97 -3.11 -19.63
CA GLU A 38 18.06 -2.94 -20.61
C GLU A 38 19.44 -2.82 -19.95
N ARG A 39 19.50 -2.80 -18.61
CA ARG A 39 20.78 -2.75 -17.90
C ARG A 39 21.54 -4.06 -18.06
N GLN A 40 22.88 -3.98 -18.02
CA GLN A 40 23.73 -5.16 -18.05
C GLN A 40 23.65 -5.93 -16.73
N GLU A 41 23.78 -7.25 -16.82
CA GLU A 41 23.93 -8.14 -15.68
C GLU A 41 25.09 -7.68 -14.76
N PRO A 42 24.94 -7.75 -13.42
CA PRO A 42 23.81 -8.30 -12.66
C PRO A 42 22.71 -7.26 -12.33
N TRP A 43 22.73 -6.10 -12.99
CA TRP A 43 21.87 -4.95 -12.66
C TRP A 43 20.61 -4.87 -13.52
N GLN A 44 20.41 -5.86 -14.38
CA GLN A 44 19.18 -6.05 -15.13
C GLN A 44 18.03 -6.28 -14.15
N PHE A 45 16.96 -5.50 -14.30
CA PHE A 45 15.80 -5.62 -13.42
C PHE A 45 14.52 -5.53 -14.25
N GLY A 46 13.84 -6.66 -14.39
CA GLY A 46 12.56 -6.81 -15.07
C GLY A 46 11.37 -6.89 -14.13
N VAL A 47 10.19 -7.07 -14.73
CA VAL A 47 8.92 -7.25 -14.00
C VAL A 47 8.99 -8.46 -13.06
N ASP A 48 9.68 -9.53 -13.47
CA ASP A 48 9.85 -10.75 -12.68
C ASP A 48 10.67 -10.55 -11.40
N ASN A 49 11.43 -9.44 -11.30
CA ASN A 49 12.21 -9.12 -10.11
C ASN A 49 11.42 -8.29 -9.07
N ILE A 50 10.19 -7.86 -9.38
CA ILE A 50 9.37 -7.03 -8.49
C ILE A 50 8.75 -7.87 -7.37
N ASP A 51 9.05 -7.55 -6.11
CA ASP A 51 8.31 -8.09 -4.96
C ASP A 51 6.97 -7.37 -4.78
N THR A 52 5.90 -8.03 -5.20
CA THR A 52 4.51 -7.52 -5.14
C THR A 52 3.99 -7.30 -3.71
N LYS A 53 4.67 -7.78 -2.68
CA LYS A 53 4.25 -7.59 -1.28
C LYS A 53 4.73 -6.27 -0.69
N LEU A 54 5.70 -5.61 -1.31
CA LEU A 54 6.25 -4.35 -0.83
C LEU A 54 5.31 -3.16 -1.11
N CYS A 55 4.45 -3.26 -2.13
CA CYS A 55 3.66 -2.14 -2.62
C CYS A 55 2.19 -2.48 -2.82
N THR A 56 1.34 -1.50 -2.55
CA THR A 56 -0.12 -1.64 -2.76
C THR A 56 -0.53 -1.33 -4.20
N HIS A 57 0.24 -0.46 -4.87
CA HIS A 57 0.02 -0.05 -6.26
C HIS A 57 1.38 0.06 -6.95
N LEU A 58 1.40 -0.21 -8.26
CA LEU A 58 2.59 -0.10 -9.09
C LEU A 58 2.30 0.84 -10.27
N VAL A 59 3.23 1.75 -10.55
CA VAL A 59 3.25 2.54 -11.78
C VAL A 59 4.36 2.00 -12.65
N TYR A 60 3.99 1.40 -13.79
CA TYR A 60 4.93 1.04 -14.85
C TYR A 60 5.14 2.28 -15.72
N ALA A 61 6.38 2.76 -15.81
CA ALA A 61 6.70 3.98 -16.54
C ALA A 61 7.94 3.78 -17.41
N PHE A 62 8.06 4.37 -18.58
CA PHE A 62 7.16 5.35 -19.17
C PHE A 62 6.33 4.72 -20.29
N ALA A 63 5.16 5.31 -20.56
CA ALA A 63 4.44 5.07 -21.79
C ALA A 63 4.79 6.20 -22.75
N ASP A 64 5.03 5.85 -24.01
CA ASP A 64 5.20 6.82 -25.09
C ASP A 64 3.86 6.98 -25.83
N LEU A 65 3.60 8.19 -26.29
CA LEU A 65 2.48 8.48 -27.20
C LEU A 65 3.07 8.63 -28.59
N ASP A 66 2.64 7.75 -29.51
CA ASP A 66 2.99 7.87 -30.92
C ASP A 66 2.32 9.12 -31.53
N GLU A 67 2.94 9.67 -32.58
CA GLU A 67 2.45 10.87 -33.30
C GLU A 67 1.15 10.64 -34.10
#